data_AF-A0A379GFN4-F1
#
_entry.id   AF-A0A379GFN4-F1
#
_cell.length_a   1.000
_cell.length_b   1.000
_cell.length_c   1.000
_cell.angle_alpha   90.00
_cell.angle_beta   90.00
_cell.angle_gamma   90.00
#
_symmetry.space_group_name_H-M   'P 1'
#
loop_
_entity.id
_entity.type
_entity.pdbx_description
1 polymer ?
#
loop_
_entity_poly.entity_id
_entity_poly.type
_entity_poly.pdbx_seq_one_letter_code
_entity_poly.pdbx_strand_id
1 'polypeptide(L)' 'MPKIVFLPHSTLCPEGAVVDATEGESILDVALRNGIEIEHACEMSCACTTCHCIVREGFDSLDESTELEDDMLDKAWD' A
#
# COMPACT_ATOMS: atom_id res chain seq x y z
N MET A 1 -13.66 -11.01 -5.98
CA MET A 1 -12.29 -10.47 -5.95
C MET A 1 -12.42 -8.95 -6.03
N PRO A 2 -12.08 -8.21 -4.96
CA PRO A 2 -12.00 -6.76 -5.02
C PRO A 2 -10.97 -6.33 -6.07
N LYS A 3 -11.14 -5.12 -6.58
CA LYS A 3 -10.16 -4.48 -7.47
C LYS A 3 -9.43 -3.39 -6.70
N ILE A 4 -8.12 -3.30 -6.88
CA ILE A 4 -7.31 -2.19 -6.40
C ILE A 4 -6.95 -1.32 -7.60
N VAL A 5 -7.18 -0.02 -7.48
CA VAL A 5 -6.79 0.98 -8.47
C VAL A 5 -5.56 1.71 -7.93
N PHE A 6 -4.41 1.47 -8.55
CA PHE A 6 -3.21 2.29 -8.33
C PHE A 6 -3.31 3.52 -9.22
N LEU A 7 -3.35 4.71 -8.60
CA LEU A 7 -3.35 5.95 -9.35
C LEU A 7 -2.00 6.17 -10.04
N PRO A 8 -1.98 6.95 -11.15
CA PRO A 8 -0.74 7.30 -11.83
C PRO A 8 0.32 7.86 -10.87
N HIS A 9 1.49 7.24 -10.84
CA HIS A 9 2.65 7.65 -10.06
C HIS A 9 3.86 7.79 -10.99
N SER A 10 4.53 8.94 -10.97
CA SER A 10 5.53 9.33 -11.98
C SER A 10 6.69 8.35 -12.17
N THR A 11 7.05 7.60 -11.13
CA THR A 11 8.21 6.68 -11.15
C THR A 11 7.83 5.21 -11.04
N LEU A 12 6.75 4.89 -10.32
CA LEU A 12 6.41 3.51 -9.95
C LEU A 12 5.28 2.92 -10.79
N CYS A 13 4.36 3.77 -11.26
CA CYS A 13 3.21 3.33 -12.03
C CYS A 13 2.69 4.48 -12.91
N PRO A 14 3.41 4.90 -13.97
CA PRO A 14 3.11 6.14 -14.69
C PRO A 14 1.72 6.20 -15.31
N GLU A 15 1.18 5.06 -15.74
CA GLU A 15 -0.14 4.95 -16.36
C GLU A 15 -1.25 4.61 -15.34
N GLY A 16 -0.89 4.39 -14.07
CA GLY A 16 -1.75 3.74 -13.09
C GLY A 16 -1.96 2.25 -13.43
N ALA A 17 -2.71 1.56 -12.58
CA ALA A 17 -3.06 0.16 -12.81
C ALA A 17 -4.40 -0.18 -12.17
N VAL A 18 -5.10 -1.15 -12.76
CA VAL A 18 -6.29 -1.77 -12.17
C VAL A 18 -6.03 -3.26 -12.10
N VAL A 19 -5.97 -3.79 -10.89
CA VAL A 19 -5.57 -5.19 -10.66
C VAL A 19 -6.57 -5.87 -9.73
N ASP A 20 -6.73 -7.18 -9.91
CA ASP A 20 -7.53 -8.00 -9.00
C ASP A 20 -6.73 -8.31 -7.74
N ALA A 21 -7.38 -8.25 -6.58
CA ALA A 21 -6.83 -8.62 -5.28
C ALA A 21 -7.63 -9.76 -4.65
N THR A 22 -6.97 -10.54 -3.78
CA THR A 22 -7.62 -11.53 -2.93
C THR A 22 -7.97 -10.89 -1.58
N GLU A 23 -9.13 -11.22 -1.02
CA GLU A 23 -9.49 -10.75 0.32
C GLU A 23 -8.48 -11.26 1.36
N GLY A 24 -8.00 -10.37 2.24
CA GLY A 24 -6.90 -10.65 3.18
C GLY A 24 -5.48 -10.51 2.62
N GLU A 25 -5.33 -10.24 1.32
CA GLU A 25 -4.03 -9.90 0.72
C GLU A 25 -3.67 -8.44 1.01
N SER A 26 -2.40 -8.15 1.31
CA SER A 26 -1.95 -6.77 1.55
C SER A 26 -1.89 -5.96 0.25
N ILE A 27 -2.11 -4.63 0.33
CA ILE A 27 -1.96 -3.74 -0.84
C ILE A 27 -0.54 -3.81 -1.42
N LEU A 28 0.47 -3.96 -0.55
CA LEU A 28 1.87 -4.08 -0.94
C LEU A 28 2.14 -5.35 -1.75
N ASP A 29 1.65 -6.52 -1.29
CA ASP A 29 1.80 -7.78 -2.04
C ASP A 29 1.15 -7.69 -3.42
N VAL A 30 -0.05 -7.10 -3.47
CA VAL A 30 -0.77 -6.84 -4.74
C VAL A 30 0.06 -5.94 -5.65
N ALA A 31 0.67 -4.87 -5.13
CA ALA A 31 1.52 -3.98 -5.91
C ALA A 31 2.73 -4.72 -6.51
N LEU A 32 3.49 -5.44 -5.67
CA LEU A 32 4.73 -6.11 -6.05
C LEU A 32 4.49 -7.21 -7.10
N ARG A 33 3.48 -8.06 -6.93
CA ARG A 33 3.20 -9.12 -7.92
C ARG A 33 2.70 -8.60 -9.26
N ASN A 34 2.29 -7.33 -9.33
CA ASN A 34 1.90 -6.64 -10.57
C ASN A 34 3.00 -5.69 -11.09
N GLY A 35 4.22 -5.77 -10.54
CA GLY A 35 5.37 -5.00 -11.02
C GLY A 35 5.40 -3.53 -10.58
N ILE A 36 4.61 -3.16 -9.56
CA ILE A 36 4.66 -1.84 -8.95
C ILE A 36 5.60 -1.94 -7.75
N GLU A 37 6.87 -1.55 -7.95
CA GLU A 37 7.96 -1.74 -6.99
C GLU A 37 7.94 -0.68 -5.87
N ILE A 38 6.90 -0.72 -5.03
CA ILE A 38 6.83 0.09 -3.80
C ILE A 38 7.97 -0.35 -2.87
N GLU A 39 8.74 0.59 -2.33
CA GLU A 39 9.86 0.30 -1.44
C GLU A 39 9.37 -0.27 -0.10
N HIS A 40 10.06 -1.29 0.43
CA HIS A 40 9.66 -1.99 1.65
C HIS A 40 10.88 -2.35 2.50
N ALA A 41 11.60 -1.32 2.96
CA ALA A 41 12.92 -1.45 3.56
C ALA A 41 12.97 -2.33 4.83
N CYS A 42 11.90 -2.39 5.62
CA CYS A 42 11.80 -3.25 6.80
C CYS A 42 11.34 -4.69 6.51
N GLU A 43 11.27 -5.09 5.23
CA GLU A 43 10.83 -6.43 4.83
C GLU A 43 9.45 -6.77 5.39
N MET A 44 8.50 -5.83 5.27
CA MET A 44 7.09 -5.99 5.68
C MET A 44 6.88 -6.24 7.19
N SER A 45 7.84 -5.82 8.02
CA SER A 45 7.82 -6.04 9.48
C SER A 45 7.24 -4.86 10.29
N CYS A 46 6.52 -3.93 9.65
CA CYS A 46 5.94 -2.73 10.28
C CYS A 46 6.98 -1.89 11.07
N ALA A 47 8.16 -1.66 10.48
CA ALA A 47 9.28 -0.96 11.13
C ALA A 47 9.96 0.09 10.23
N CYS A 48 9.34 0.47 9.10
CA CYS A 48 9.72 1.59 8.25
C CYS A 48 8.46 2.27 7.70
N THR A 49 8.62 3.34 6.92
CA THR A 49 7.51 4.07 6.28
C THR A 49 7.56 4.02 4.76
N THR A 50 8.47 3.24 4.17
CA THR A 50 8.71 3.28 2.71
C THR A 50 7.56 2.69 1.89
N CYS A 51 6.72 1.85 2.50
CA CYS A 51 5.53 1.28 1.87
C CYS A 51 4.27 2.14 2.04
N HIS A 52 4.41 3.34 2.62
CA HIS A 52 3.30 4.24 2.88
C HIS A 52 2.49 4.51 1.60
N CYS A 53 1.16 4.46 1.73
CA CYS A 53 0.23 4.77 0.66
C CYS A 53 -1.03 5.44 1.24
N ILE A 54 -1.82 6.06 0.37
CA ILE A 54 -3.08 6.72 0.75
C ILE A 54 -4.22 5.98 0.07
N VAL A 55 -5.09 5.35 0.87
CA VAL A 55 -6.31 4.72 0.41
C VAL A 55 -7.38 5.79 0.20
N ARG A 56 -7.54 6.27 -1.04
CA ARG A 56 -8.48 7.35 -1.37
C ARG A 56 -9.94 6.92 -1.37
N GLU A 57 -10.21 5.67 -1.68
CA GLU A 57 -11.55 5.08 -1.72
C GLU A 57 -11.49 3.70 -1.06
N GLY A 58 -12.47 3.39 -0.21
CA GLY A 58 -12.57 2.09 0.46
C GLY A 58 -11.77 1.95 1.76
N PHE A 59 -11.21 3.03 2.32
CA PHE A 59 -10.48 2.99 3.60
C PHE A 59 -11.32 2.35 4.72
N ASP A 60 -12.59 2.78 4.87
CA ASP A 60 -13.51 2.26 5.89
C ASP A 60 -13.88 0.77 5.71
N SER A 61 -13.43 0.12 4.63
CA SER A 61 -13.61 -1.33 4.41
C SER A 61 -12.43 -2.19 4.85
N LEU A 62 -11.32 -1.56 5.26
CA LEU A 62 -10.14 -2.21 5.82
C LEU A 62 -10.26 -2.29 7.35
N ASP A 63 -9.46 -3.17 7.95
CA ASP A 63 -9.28 -3.16 9.40
C ASP A 63 -8.61 -1.85 9.84
N GLU A 64 -8.91 -1.42 11.07
CA GLU A 64 -8.24 -0.27 11.68
C GLU A 64 -6.72 -0.53 11.79
N SER A 65 -5.93 0.53 11.66
CA SER A 65 -4.48 0.47 11.87
C SER A 65 -4.15 -0.01 13.28
N THR A 66 -3.02 -0.69 13.40
CA THR A 66 -2.51 -1.08 14.72
C THR A 66 -1.78 0.09 15.38
N GLU A 67 -1.64 0.09 16.70
CA GLU A 67 -0.85 1.12 17.41
C GLU A 67 0.59 1.24 16.87
N LEU A 68 1.20 0.11 16.48
CA LEU A 68 2.54 0.11 15.88
C LEU A 68 2.54 0.78 14.50
N GLU A 69 1.49 0.59 13.71
CA GLU A 69 1.34 1.24 12.41
C GLU A 69 1.14 2.75 12.59
N ASP A 70 0.29 3.18 13.53
CA ASP A 70 0.10 4.60 13.86
C ASP A 70 1.43 5.25 14.28
N ASP A 71 2.22 4.59 15.13
CA ASP A 71 3.55 5.03 15.54
C ASP A 71 4.52 5.19 14.36
N MET A 72 4.34 4.40 13.30
CA MET A 72 5.14 4.51 12.07
C MET A 72 4.60 5.60 11.14
N LEU A 73 3.28 5.76 11.04
CA LEU A 73 2.64 6.83 10.26
C LEU A 73 3.01 8.22 10.80
N ASP A 74 3.16 8.38 12.12
CA ASP A 74 3.68 9.62 12.73
C ASP A 74 5.12 9.97 12.27
N LYS A 75 5.87 8.97 11.79
CA LYS A 75 7.22 9.13 11.24
C LYS A 75 7.23 9.20 9.71
N ALA A 76 6.09 9.07 9.05
CA ALA A 76 5.97 9.20 7.62
C ALA A 76 5.92 10.70 7.28
N TRP A 77 7.08 11.28 7.05
CA TRP A 77 7.21 12.64 6.52
C TRP A 77 7.21 12.57 4.99
N ASP A 78 6.37 13.39 4.35
CA ASP A 78 6.25 13.51 2.88
C ASP A 78 7.59 13.69 2.16
#